data_AF-A0A1H8S219-F1
#
_entry.id   AF-A0A1H8S219-F1
#
_cell.length_a   1.000
_cell.length_b   1.000
_cell.length_c   1.000
_cell.angle_alpha   90.00
_cell.angle_beta   90.00
_cell.angle_gamma   90.00
#
_symmetry.space_group_name_H-M   'P 1'
#
loop_
_entity.id
_entity.type
_entity.pdbx_description
1 polymer ?
#
loop_
_entity_poly.entity_id
_entity_poly.type
_entity_poly.pdbx_seq_one_letter_code
_entity_poly.pdbx_strand_id
1 'polypeptide(L)'
;MKTKEEILNSFYTTGADGVSEISAPDLLKAMEAYKQQSLADAFNAARKLKDEFAPTPNYQFKNLEDYIKSTEIKVVKNDKDELSEQIALVADSVLPNFLPDDPTVTEFAFDFNMMGIGYTAFYTKDADGYWQMVRWRVGRE
;
A
#
# COMPACT_ATOMS: atom_id res chain seq x y z
N MET A 1 -11.15 -12.96 21.13
CA MET A 1 -10.22 -12.53 20.06
C MET A 1 -9.08 -13.53 20.00
N LYS A 2 -8.44 -13.70 18.84
CA LYS A 2 -7.24 -14.52 18.74
C LYS A 2 -6.04 -13.66 19.15
N THR A 3 -5.10 -14.23 19.88
CA THR A 3 -3.84 -13.56 20.18
C THR A 3 -2.96 -13.47 18.93
N LYS A 4 -1.98 -12.55 18.94
CA LYS A 4 -0.99 -12.43 17.86
C LYS A 4 -0.34 -13.78 17.53
N GLU A 5 -0.02 -14.56 18.55
CA GLU A 5 0.61 -15.86 18.43
C GLU A 5 -0.33 -16.91 17.84
N GLU A 6 -1.61 -16.90 18.19
CA GLU A 6 -2.62 -17.80 17.58
C GLU A 6 -2.89 -17.47 16.11
N ILE A 7 -2.85 -16.19 15.73
CA ILE A 7 -2.98 -15.78 14.34
C ILE A 7 -1.75 -16.26 13.57
N LEU A 8 -0.53 -15.95 14.04
CA LEU A 8 0.71 -16.40 13.42
C LEU A 8 0.77 -17.93 13.27
N ASN A 9 0.42 -18.67 14.34
CA ASN A 9 0.37 -20.14 14.36
C ASN A 9 -0.61 -20.73 13.33
N SER A 10 -1.65 -19.99 12.92
CA SER A 10 -2.60 -20.45 11.90
C SER A 10 -2.01 -20.44 10.48
N PHE A 11 -0.85 -19.80 10.27
CA PHE A 11 -0.17 -19.67 8.98
C PHE A 11 1.16 -20.42 8.91
N TYR A 12 1.61 -21.02 10.01
CA TYR A 12 2.77 -21.91 9.97
C TYR A 12 2.41 -23.22 9.26
N THR A 13 3.35 -23.71 8.49
CA THR A 13 3.31 -25.03 7.84
C THR A 13 4.47 -25.87 8.38
N THR A 14 4.29 -27.18 8.47
CA THR A 14 5.40 -28.06 8.88
C THR A 14 6.21 -28.43 7.66
N GLY A 15 7.49 -28.02 7.64
CA GLY A 15 8.45 -28.40 6.61
C GLY A 15 8.75 -29.90 6.64
N ALA A 16 9.41 -30.41 5.59
CA ALA A 16 9.73 -31.83 5.44
C ALA A 16 10.58 -32.38 6.60
N ASP A 17 11.35 -31.52 7.26
CA ASP A 17 12.20 -31.81 8.42
C ASP A 17 11.45 -31.75 9.78
N GLY A 18 10.12 -31.56 9.77
CA GLY A 18 9.30 -31.48 10.98
C GLY A 18 9.36 -30.15 11.72
N VAL A 19 10.07 -29.15 11.17
CA VAL A 19 10.18 -27.80 11.73
C VAL A 19 9.03 -26.93 11.21
N SER A 20 8.41 -26.16 12.09
CA SER A 20 7.39 -25.18 11.70
C SER A 20 8.03 -24.02 10.96
N GLU A 21 7.62 -23.81 9.71
CA GLU A 21 8.09 -22.75 8.84
C GLU A 21 6.91 -21.91 8.37
N ILE A 22 7.09 -20.61 8.31
CA ILE A 22 6.14 -19.68 7.72
C ILE A 22 6.79 -19.01 6.53
N SER A 23 6.13 -19.09 5.38
CA SER A 23 6.61 -18.42 4.18
C SER A 23 6.45 -16.89 4.34
N ALA A 24 7.30 -16.10 3.67
CA ALA A 24 7.15 -14.64 3.64
C ALA A 24 5.73 -14.16 3.25
N PRO A 25 5.05 -14.71 2.22
CA PRO A 25 3.69 -14.29 1.90
C PRO A 25 2.67 -14.70 2.97
N ASP A 26 2.87 -15.82 3.66
CA ASP A 26 1.94 -16.25 4.72
C ASP A 26 2.16 -15.48 6.03
N LEU A 27 3.39 -15.04 6.32
CA LEU A 27 3.69 -14.10 7.39
C LEU A 27 3.00 -12.76 7.14
N LEU A 28 3.03 -12.27 5.90
CA LEU A 28 2.34 -11.03 5.53
C LEU A 28 0.83 -11.14 5.76
N LYS A 29 0.20 -12.22 5.30
CA LYS A 29 -1.22 -12.49 5.56
C LYS A 29 -1.54 -12.55 7.07
N ALA A 30 -0.67 -13.18 7.85
CA ALA A 30 -0.84 -13.26 9.30
C ALA A 30 -0.79 -11.88 9.96
N MET A 31 0.13 -11.02 9.52
CA MET A 31 0.25 -9.64 10.00
C MET A 31 -0.95 -8.78 9.59
N GLU A 32 -1.45 -8.93 8.36
CA GLU A 32 -2.66 -8.25 7.89
C GLU A 32 -3.90 -8.65 8.69
N ALA A 33 -4.08 -9.94 8.93
CA ALA A 33 -5.18 -10.46 9.74
C ALA A 33 -5.11 -9.91 11.19
N TYR A 34 -3.91 -9.86 11.78
CA TYR A 34 -3.70 -9.25 13.09
C TYR A 34 -4.01 -7.76 13.10
N LYS A 35 -3.56 -7.00 12.09
CA LYS A 35 -3.84 -5.57 11.95
C LYS A 35 -5.34 -5.30 11.88
N GLN A 36 -6.08 -6.07 11.08
CA GLN A 36 -7.53 -5.93 10.94
C GLN A 36 -8.26 -6.24 12.27
N GLN A 37 -7.85 -7.29 12.98
CA GLN A 37 -8.41 -7.63 14.28
C GLN A 37 -8.13 -6.53 15.31
N SER A 38 -6.88 -6.09 15.43
CA SER A 38 -6.49 -5.04 16.37
C SER A 38 -7.23 -3.72 16.11
N LEU A 39 -7.45 -3.36 14.84
CA LEU A 39 -8.21 -2.16 14.47
C LEU A 39 -9.69 -2.27 14.88
N ALA A 40 -10.32 -3.42 14.62
CA ALA A 40 -11.70 -3.66 15.03
C ALA A 40 -11.85 -3.61 16.56
N ASP A 41 -10.89 -4.18 17.29
CA ASP A 41 -10.80 -4.14 18.74
C ASP A 41 -10.68 -2.71 19.28
N ALA A 42 -9.73 -1.94 18.76
CA ALA A 42 -9.51 -0.56 19.17
C ALA A 42 -10.74 0.32 18.90
N PHE A 43 -11.38 0.14 17.74
CA PHE A 43 -12.60 0.87 17.40
C PHE A 43 -13.74 0.56 18.38
N ASN A 44 -13.95 -0.72 18.69
CA ASN A 44 -14.98 -1.14 19.64
C ASN A 44 -14.68 -0.67 21.07
N ALA A 45 -13.41 -0.72 21.50
CA ALA A 45 -12.98 -0.24 22.81
C ALA A 45 -13.19 1.27 22.96
N ALA A 46 -12.84 2.06 21.93
CA ALA A 46 -13.04 3.51 21.92
C ALA A 46 -14.52 3.89 22.01
N ARG A 47 -15.42 3.14 21.36
CA ARG A 47 -16.87 3.35 21.48
C ARG A 47 -17.37 3.01 22.88
N LYS A 48 -16.98 1.86 23.43
CA LYS A 48 -17.34 1.48 24.81
C LYS A 48 -16.94 2.54 25.83
N LEU A 49 -15.73 3.08 25.73
CA LEU A 49 -15.30 4.19 26.59
C LEU A 49 -16.21 5.41 26.40
N LYS A 50 -16.53 5.78 25.17
CA LYS A 50 -17.40 6.94 24.90
C LYS A 50 -18.85 6.73 25.35
N ASP A 51 -19.39 5.52 25.23
CA ASP A 51 -20.69 5.13 25.80
C ASP A 51 -20.66 5.23 27.34
N GLU A 52 -19.54 4.89 27.98
CA GLU A 52 -19.39 4.96 29.45
C GLU A 52 -19.31 6.40 29.96
N PHE A 53 -18.65 7.31 29.23
CA PHE A 53 -18.45 8.70 29.64
C PHE A 53 -19.49 9.70 29.09
N ALA A 54 -20.37 9.30 28.15
CA ALA A 54 -21.38 10.18 27.57
C ALA A 54 -22.75 9.48 27.45
N PRO A 55 -23.82 9.99 28.09
CA PRO A 55 -25.15 9.37 28.05
C PRO A 55 -25.84 9.44 26.67
N THR A 56 -25.40 10.35 25.79
CA THR A 56 -25.80 10.43 24.38
C THR A 56 -24.55 10.54 23.50
N PRO A 57 -23.87 9.42 23.23
CA PRO A 57 -22.57 9.45 22.58
C PRO A 57 -22.73 9.81 21.10
N ASN A 58 -22.19 10.97 20.74
CA ASN A 58 -22.12 11.40 19.34
C ASN A 58 -20.90 10.79 18.66
N TYR A 59 -21.11 9.76 17.84
CA TYR A 59 -20.05 9.09 17.10
C TYR A 59 -19.77 9.80 15.77
N GLN A 60 -18.51 10.14 15.54
CA GLN A 60 -18.07 10.72 14.26
C GLN A 60 -18.23 9.73 13.10
N PHE A 61 -18.11 8.43 13.36
CA PHE A 61 -18.22 7.37 12.36
C PHE A 61 -19.30 6.37 12.74
N LYS A 62 -20.10 5.94 11.76
CA LYS A 62 -21.25 5.07 12.02
C LYS A 62 -20.82 3.66 12.43
N ASN A 63 -19.82 3.10 11.77
CA ASN A 63 -19.30 1.76 12.02
C ASN A 63 -17.81 1.69 11.65
N LEU A 64 -17.18 0.54 11.88
CA LEU A 64 -15.76 0.35 11.57
C LEU A 64 -15.49 0.56 10.07
N GLU A 65 -16.39 0.13 9.18
CA GLU A 65 -16.22 0.32 7.74
C GLU A 65 -16.24 1.80 7.34
N ASP A 66 -17.07 2.61 7.97
CA ASP A 66 -17.16 4.06 7.76
C ASP A 66 -15.91 4.76 8.29
N TYR A 67 -15.41 4.32 9.46
CA TYR A 67 -14.12 4.75 9.97
C TYR A 67 -12.98 4.36 9.03
N ILE A 68 -12.93 3.09 8.59
CA ILE A 68 -11.95 2.61 7.63
C ILE A 68 -12.04 3.45 6.37
N LYS A 69 -13.21 3.65 5.76
CA LYS A 69 -13.42 4.51 4.58
C LYS A 69 -13.03 5.97 4.77
N SER A 70 -13.17 6.49 5.99
CA SER A 70 -12.73 7.84 6.32
C SER A 70 -11.21 7.94 6.52
N THR A 71 -10.59 6.85 6.97
CA THR A 71 -9.13 6.69 7.11
C THR A 71 -8.48 6.11 5.86
N GLU A 72 -9.27 5.60 4.92
CA GLU A 72 -8.88 5.26 3.56
C GLU A 72 -8.51 6.60 2.94
N ILE A 73 -7.24 6.94 3.11
CA ILE A 73 -6.56 7.91 2.28
C ILE A 73 -6.96 7.54 0.86
N LYS A 74 -7.65 8.43 0.14
CA LYS A 74 -7.82 8.26 -1.31
C LYS A 74 -6.43 8.32 -1.91
N VAL A 75 -5.80 7.16 -1.99
CA VAL A 75 -4.48 7.03 -2.57
C VAL A 75 -4.67 7.21 -4.08
N VAL A 76 -4.34 8.39 -4.59
CA VAL A 76 -3.65 8.43 -5.89
C VAL A 76 -2.32 7.74 -5.59
N LYS A 77 -2.23 6.44 -5.92
CA LYS A 77 -1.11 5.54 -5.57
C LYS A 77 0.23 6.27 -5.52
N ASN A 78 0.73 6.49 -4.31
CA ASN A 78 2.11 6.85 -4.00
C ASN A 78 2.46 6.29 -2.61
N ASP A 79 2.11 5.03 -2.35
CA ASP A 79 2.74 4.23 -1.30
C ASP A 79 3.81 3.37 -1.97
N LYS A 80 5.02 3.45 -1.45
CA LYS A 80 6.20 2.66 -1.83
C LYS A 80 5.94 1.17 -1.56
N ASP A 81 5.23 0.53 -2.48
CA ASP A 81 5.28 -0.91 -2.68
C ASP A 81 6.69 -1.26 -3.20
N GLU A 82 7.28 -2.38 -2.79
CA GLU A 82 8.62 -2.80 -3.28
C GLU A 82 8.64 -2.83 -4.82
N LEU A 83 7.51 -3.20 -5.43
CA LEU A 83 7.30 -3.13 -6.86
C LEU A 83 7.30 -1.69 -7.39
N SER A 84 6.71 -0.73 -6.69
CA SER A 84 6.70 0.68 -7.09
C SER A 84 8.10 1.29 -7.03
N GLU A 85 8.92 0.95 -6.04
CA GLU A 85 10.31 1.39 -5.96
C GLU A 85 11.17 0.74 -7.07
N GLN A 86 10.93 -0.53 -7.38
CA GLN A 86 11.57 -1.20 -8.51
C GLN A 86 11.17 -0.59 -9.87
N ILE A 87 9.87 -0.31 -10.07
CA ILE A 87 9.35 0.37 -11.26
C ILE A 87 9.98 1.76 -11.38
N ALA A 88 10.05 2.53 -10.29
CA ALA A 88 10.69 3.84 -10.27
C ALA A 88 12.17 3.75 -10.64
N LEU A 89 12.91 2.81 -10.04
CA LEU A 89 14.34 2.63 -10.29
C LEU A 89 14.62 2.28 -11.75
N VAL A 90 13.85 1.37 -12.33
CA VAL A 90 14.00 0.98 -13.75
C VAL A 90 13.61 2.15 -14.65
N ALA A 91 12.49 2.82 -14.39
CA ALA A 91 12.05 3.98 -15.16
C ALA A 91 13.08 5.13 -15.12
N ASP A 92 13.63 5.44 -13.95
CA ASP A 92 14.66 6.48 -13.76
C ASP A 92 15.96 6.12 -14.49
N SER A 93 16.33 4.84 -14.56
CA SER A 93 17.54 4.39 -15.25
C SER A 93 17.49 4.60 -16.77
N VAL A 94 16.30 4.56 -17.36
CA VAL A 94 16.09 4.74 -18.80
C VAL A 94 15.60 6.13 -19.17
N LEU A 95 15.17 6.93 -18.19
CA LEU A 95 14.65 8.29 -18.32
C LEU A 95 15.44 9.18 -19.29
N PRO A 96 16.80 9.21 -19.30
CA PRO A 96 17.56 10.09 -20.19
C PRO A 96 17.31 9.85 -21.69
N ASN A 97 16.84 8.67 -22.07
CA ASN A 97 16.53 8.32 -23.46
C ASN A 97 15.15 8.81 -23.92
N PHE A 98 14.30 9.23 -22.98
CA PHE A 98 12.91 9.62 -23.22
C PHE A 98 12.65 11.08 -22.87
N LEU A 99 13.69 11.84 -22.49
CA LEU A 99 13.55 13.25 -22.18
C LEU A 99 13.15 14.02 -23.45
N PRO A 100 12.10 14.87 -23.38
CA PRO A 100 11.73 15.72 -24.50
C PRO A 100 12.80 16.79 -24.74
N ASP A 101 13.18 17.00 -26.00
CA ASP A 101 14.07 18.09 -26.42
C ASP A 101 13.42 19.48 -26.24
N ASP A 102 12.09 19.53 -26.20
CA ASP A 102 11.35 20.78 -26.07
C ASP A 102 11.30 21.24 -24.59
N PRO A 103 11.84 22.43 -24.27
CA PRO A 103 11.93 22.93 -22.90
C PRO A 103 10.58 23.40 -22.32
N THR A 104 9.54 23.53 -23.15
CA THR A 104 8.18 23.92 -22.73
C THR A 104 7.37 22.75 -22.18
N VAL A 105 7.85 21.52 -22.39
CA VAL A 105 7.19 20.31 -21.88
C VAL A 105 7.41 20.20 -20.38
N THR A 106 6.31 20.19 -19.63
CA THR A 106 6.30 20.05 -18.16
C THR A 106 5.82 18.67 -17.70
N GLU A 107 5.30 17.85 -18.61
CA GLU A 107 4.80 16.51 -18.34
C GLU A 107 5.07 15.59 -19.52
N PHE A 108 5.46 14.35 -19.27
CA PHE A 108 5.55 13.32 -20.30
C PHE A 108 5.35 11.93 -19.72
N ALA A 109 5.15 10.96 -20.60
CA ALA A 109 5.03 9.56 -20.23
C ALA A 109 5.74 8.69 -21.26
N PHE A 110 6.25 7.55 -20.81
CA PHE A 110 6.86 6.55 -21.69
C PHE A 110 6.54 5.14 -21.20
N ASP A 111 6.56 4.21 -22.15
CA ASP A 111 6.34 2.80 -21.90
C ASP A 111 7.68 2.06 -21.78
N PHE A 112 7.76 1.13 -20.84
CA PHE A 112 8.93 0.28 -20.63
C PHE A 112 8.51 -1.12 -20.18
N ASN A 113 9.41 -2.10 -20.35
CA ASN A 113 9.18 -3.48 -19.94
C ASN A 113 10.06 -3.83 -18.75
N MET A 114 9.46 -4.47 -17.74
CA MET A 114 10.15 -4.98 -16.57
C MET A 114 9.60 -6.37 -16.23
N MET A 115 10.47 -7.37 -16.07
CA MET A 115 10.09 -8.76 -15.72
C MET A 115 9.03 -9.36 -16.67
N GLY A 116 9.04 -8.97 -17.95
CA GLY A 116 8.06 -9.43 -18.95
C GLY A 116 6.69 -8.74 -18.87
N ILE A 117 6.54 -7.72 -18.03
CA ILE A 117 5.32 -6.91 -17.90
C ILE A 117 5.59 -5.50 -18.45
N GLY A 118 4.67 -5.01 -19.28
CA GLY A 118 4.70 -3.63 -19.77
C GLY A 118 4.17 -2.64 -18.74
N TYR A 119 4.84 -1.51 -18.58
CA TYR A 119 4.44 -0.42 -17.70
C TYR A 119 4.51 0.92 -18.44
N THR A 120 3.65 1.86 -18.07
CA THR A 120 3.78 3.28 -18.45
C THR A 120 4.14 4.08 -17.21
N ALA A 121 5.26 4.81 -17.24
CA ALA A 121 5.61 5.80 -16.22
C ALA A 121 5.19 7.20 -16.65
N PHE A 122 4.73 8.01 -15.70
CA PHE A 122 4.32 9.40 -15.92
C PHE A 122 5.21 10.32 -15.09
N TYR A 123 5.81 11.32 -15.74
CA TYR A 123 6.73 12.27 -15.13
C TYR A 123 6.19 13.71 -15.25
N THR A 124 6.53 14.50 -14.24
CA THR A 124 6.28 15.96 -14.23
C THR A 124 7.56 16.67 -13.82
N LYS A 125 7.77 17.85 -14.39
CA LYS A 125 8.88 18.73 -14.06
C LYS A 125 8.51 19.59 -12.86
N ASP A 126 9.33 19.56 -11.82
CA ASP A 126 9.14 20.35 -10.61
C ASP A 126 9.57 21.83 -10.83
N ALA A 127 9.32 22.71 -9.85
CA ALA A 127 9.68 24.13 -9.89
C ALA A 127 11.18 24.36 -10.05
N ASP A 128 12.01 23.45 -9.53
CA ASP A 128 13.47 23.45 -9.68
C ASP A 128 13.96 22.84 -11.02
N GLY A 129 13.03 22.40 -11.88
CA GLY A 129 13.35 21.87 -13.21
C GLY A 129 13.71 20.37 -13.25
N TYR A 130 13.61 19.67 -12.11
CA TYR A 130 13.85 18.23 -12.01
C TYR A 130 12.63 17.43 -12.42
N TRP A 131 12.84 16.32 -13.12
CA TRP A 131 11.79 15.37 -13.47
C TRP A 131 11.52 14.43 -12.31
N GLN A 132 10.25 14.25 -11.96
CA GLN A 132 9.80 13.38 -10.88
C GLN A 132 8.69 12.46 -11.40
N MET A 133 8.78 11.16 -11.11
CA MET A 133 7.72 10.23 -11.44
C MET A 133 6.52 10.50 -10.53
N VAL A 134 5.38 10.86 -11.11
CA VAL A 134 4.16 11.19 -10.36
C VAL A 134 3.24 9.98 -10.18
N ARG A 135 3.26 9.04 -11.12
CA ARG A 135 2.49 7.78 -11.08
C ARG A 135 3.00 6.79 -12.13
N TRP A 136 2.55 5.54 -12.01
CA TRP A 136 2.74 4.49 -13.02
C TRP A 136 1.44 3.70 -13.24
N ARG A 137 1.34 3.02 -14.37
CA ARG A 137 0.29 2.03 -14.66
C ARG A 137 0.87 0.81 -15.35
N VAL A 138 0.21 -0.33 -15.20
CA VAL A 138 0.48 -1.50 -16.05
C VAL A 138 -0.04 -1.20 -17.46
N GLY A 139 0.80 -1.36 -18.47
CA GLY A 139 0.43 -1.29 -19.87
C GLY A 139 -0.49 -2.46 -20.21
N ARG A 140 -1.58 -2.20 -20.93
CA ARG A 140 -2.38 -3.30 -21.49
C ARG A 140 -1.60 -3.93 -22.64
N GLU A 141 -1.50 -5.25 -22.59
CA GLU A 141 -1.18 -6.10 -23.74
C GLU A 141 -2.12 -5.83 -24.92
#